data_AF-A0A3M9Z6K0-F1
#
_entry.id   AF-A0A3M9Z6K0-F1
#
_cell.length_a   1.000
_cell.length_b   1.000
_cell.length_c   1.000
_cell.angle_alpha   90.00
_cell.angle_beta   90.00
_cell.angle_gamma   90.00
#
_symmetry.space_group_name_H-M   'P 1'
#
loop_
_entity.id
_entity.type
_entity.pdbx_description
1 polymer ?
#
loop_
_entity_poly.entity_id
_entity_poly.type
_entity_poly.pdbx_seq_one_letter_code
_entity_poly.pdbx_strand_id
1 'polypeptide(L)'
;MITKIIAKSIAGSVTKAVTKIIGLSAASILLSTASASAVETITLRYYGSDPNVPSETTITLDEIRQFVNSGAGALPQQAREFLDLNRQDPTLIQRALATPIQLPGTLETLEAEFLDSSVGRFVLLQLQRLIQGSSDLADLRTAVRTSIQDRQISVLEVLENYPISDVTLNITGLVTTYNDVSAFVERILPALEVAKDYLQRIVCDCEASTTASTSASTSTAASTSVSTPDSPQTQLTSNTAVNCLDQRTATQTP
;
A
#
# COMPACT_ATOMS: atom_id res chain seq x y z
N MET A 1 22.91 -30.09 57.72
CA MET A 1 23.27 -31.43 57.20
C MET A 1 23.35 -31.31 55.69
N ILE A 2 24.50 -30.91 55.13
CA ILE A 2 25.70 -31.71 54.78
C ILE A 2 25.42 -32.65 53.59
N THR A 3 26.03 -32.35 52.44
CA THR A 3 26.76 -33.21 51.45
C THR A 3 26.80 -32.41 50.12
N LYS A 4 27.84 -31.66 49.69
CA LYS A 4 29.24 -31.90 49.31
C LYS A 4 29.48 -32.87 48.12
N ILE A 5 29.99 -32.29 47.02
CA ILE A 5 31.03 -32.79 46.06
C ILE A 5 30.51 -33.78 45.00
N ILE A 6 30.71 -33.58 43.68
CA ILE A 6 31.95 -33.84 42.90
C ILE A 6 32.13 -32.88 41.71
N ALA A 7 33.35 -32.39 41.57
CA ALA A 7 33.92 -31.64 40.45
C ALA A 7 34.57 -32.58 39.40
N LYS A 8 34.58 -32.17 38.12
CA LYS A 8 35.50 -32.69 37.08
C LYS A 8 35.71 -31.56 36.06
N SER A 9 36.72 -30.72 36.22
CA SER A 9 38.09 -30.86 35.69
C SER A 9 38.13 -31.22 34.19
N ILE A 10 38.25 -30.20 33.35
CA ILE A 10 38.87 -30.31 32.02
C ILE A 10 39.89 -29.18 31.92
N ALA A 11 41.09 -29.48 32.42
CA ALA A 11 42.30 -28.72 32.14
C ALA A 11 42.92 -29.30 30.87
N GLY A 12 43.11 -28.45 29.86
CA GLY A 12 43.72 -28.81 28.58
C GLY A 12 44.24 -27.55 27.90
N SER A 13 45.39 -27.09 28.39
CA SER A 13 46.17 -25.99 27.86
C SER A 13 46.64 -26.31 26.42
N VAL A 14 46.32 -25.47 25.45
CA VAL A 14 47.12 -25.36 24.21
C VAL A 14 47.66 -23.95 24.11
N THR A 15 48.96 -23.93 24.27
CA THR A 15 49.83 -22.77 24.39
C THR A 15 50.17 -22.25 23.00
N LYS A 16 49.93 -20.95 22.80
CA LYS A 16 50.71 -19.99 22.01
C LYS A 16 51.29 -20.48 20.67
N ALA A 17 50.69 -20.03 19.58
CA ALA A 17 51.41 -19.71 18.35
C ALA A 17 51.06 -18.26 17.95
N VAL A 18 51.83 -17.33 18.50
CA VAL A 18 51.85 -15.92 18.06
C VAL A 18 52.76 -15.87 16.84
N THR A 19 52.19 -15.97 15.66
CA THR A 19 52.90 -15.67 14.40
C THR A 19 52.58 -14.25 14.01
N LYS A 20 53.56 -13.36 14.21
CA LYS A 20 53.62 -12.02 13.64
C LYS A 20 53.56 -12.12 12.12
N ILE A 21 52.47 -11.68 11.51
CA ILE A 21 52.46 -11.23 10.11
C ILE A 21 52.21 -9.73 10.16
N ILE A 22 53.31 -8.99 10.01
CA ILE A 22 53.32 -7.57 9.70
C ILE A 22 53.05 -7.49 8.20
N GLY A 23 51.83 -7.12 7.83
CA GLY A 23 51.39 -6.84 6.48
C GLY A 23 50.35 -5.73 6.52
N LEU A 24 50.76 -4.54 6.10
CA LEU A 24 49.95 -3.33 5.96
C LEU A 24 48.77 -3.57 5.00
N SER A 25 47.54 -3.57 5.53
CA SER A 25 46.35 -3.00 4.88
C SER A 25 45.20 -3.02 5.88
N ALA A 26 45.17 -2.00 6.73
CA ALA A 26 44.02 -1.67 7.57
C ALA A 26 42.91 -1.09 6.67
N ALA A 27 42.04 -1.95 6.15
CA ALA A 27 40.71 -1.56 5.72
C ALA A 27 39.73 -2.28 6.65
N SER A 28 39.60 -1.76 7.87
CA SER A 28 38.48 -2.11 8.76
C SER A 28 37.21 -1.65 8.06
N ILE A 29 36.57 -2.57 7.34
CA ILE A 29 35.22 -2.39 6.84
C ILE A 29 34.36 -2.24 8.09
N LEU A 30 34.02 -0.99 8.42
CA LEU A 30 32.92 -0.67 9.32
C LEU A 30 31.67 -1.18 8.60
N LEU A 31 31.27 -2.42 8.88
CA LEU A 31 29.93 -2.88 8.57
C LEU A 31 29.01 -1.99 9.41
N SER A 32 28.50 -0.94 8.79
CA SER A 32 27.31 -0.25 9.24
C SER A 32 26.21 -1.30 9.30
N THR A 33 26.04 -1.90 10.48
CA THR A 33 24.81 -2.62 10.82
C THR A 33 23.73 -1.55 10.78
N ALA A 34 23.09 -1.39 9.62
CA ALA A 34 21.82 -0.70 9.54
C ALA A 34 20.95 -1.40 10.57
N SER A 35 20.63 -0.69 11.66
CA SER A 35 19.64 -1.17 12.61
C SER A 35 18.40 -1.44 11.78
N ALA A 36 18.04 -2.72 11.65
CA ALA A 36 16.74 -3.08 11.12
C ALA A 36 15.75 -2.65 12.20
N SER A 37 15.34 -1.38 12.13
CA SER A 37 14.27 -0.85 12.96
C SER A 37 12.99 -1.49 12.46
N ALA A 38 12.60 -2.60 13.09
CA ALA A 38 11.28 -3.17 12.96
C ALA A 38 10.40 -2.59 14.07
N VAL A 39 9.09 -2.62 13.87
CA VAL A 39 8.14 -2.23 14.92
C VAL A 39 8.34 -3.15 16.13
N GLU A 40 8.50 -2.54 17.30
CA GLU A 40 8.61 -3.26 18.56
C GLU A 40 7.25 -3.21 19.27
N THR A 41 6.65 -2.03 19.32
CA THR A 41 5.39 -1.74 20.01
C THR A 41 4.31 -1.29 19.03
N ILE A 42 3.15 -1.91 19.13
CA ILE A 42 1.95 -1.58 18.37
C ILE A 42 0.85 -1.17 19.34
N THR A 43 0.38 0.07 19.22
CA THR A 43 -0.83 0.53 19.90
C THR A 43 -2.03 0.18 19.04
N LEU A 44 -2.83 -0.80 19.47
CA LEU A 44 -4.13 -1.05 18.87
C LEU A 44 -5.09 0.07 19.29
N ARG A 45 -5.73 0.70 18.30
CA ARG A 45 -6.67 1.80 18.51
C ARG A 45 -8.02 1.47 17.91
N TYR A 46 -9.08 1.67 18.70
CA TYR A 46 -10.47 1.50 18.26
C TYR A 46 -11.31 2.75 18.57
N TYR A 47 -11.99 3.26 17.56
CA TYR A 47 -12.98 4.34 17.67
C TYR A 47 -14.36 3.71 17.72
N GLY A 48 -14.94 3.65 18.93
CA GLY A 48 -16.28 3.12 19.14
C GLY A 48 -17.38 4.11 18.78
N SER A 49 -18.39 4.19 19.63
CA SER A 49 -19.54 5.08 19.45
C SER A 49 -19.17 6.57 19.52
N ASP A 50 -18.14 6.91 20.31
CA ASP A 50 -17.60 8.27 20.41
C ASP A 50 -16.28 8.36 19.64
N PRO A 51 -16.24 9.06 18.49
CA PRO A 51 -15.03 9.19 17.69
C PRO A 51 -13.94 10.05 18.35
N ASN A 52 -14.25 10.76 19.45
CA ASN A 52 -13.30 11.65 20.12
C ASN A 52 -12.50 10.95 21.24
N VAL A 53 -12.92 9.75 21.65
CA VAL A 53 -12.31 9.01 22.76
C VAL A 53 -12.01 7.59 22.30
N PRO A 54 -10.83 7.34 21.70
CA PRO A 54 -10.46 6.00 21.29
C PRO A 54 -10.17 5.12 22.51
N SER A 55 -10.52 3.84 22.39
CA SER A 55 -9.99 2.81 23.28
C SER A 55 -8.66 2.32 22.71
N GLU A 56 -7.67 2.12 23.58
CA GLU A 56 -6.33 1.70 23.18
C GLU A 56 -5.79 0.56 24.05
N THR A 57 -4.97 -0.29 23.45
CA THR A 57 -4.13 -1.25 24.16
C THR A 57 -2.82 -1.41 23.42
N THR A 58 -1.73 -1.74 24.13
CA THR A 58 -0.42 -1.96 23.52
C THR A 58 -0.10 -3.44 23.48
N ILE A 59 0.52 -3.84 22.38
CA ILE A 59 1.05 -5.19 22.16
C ILE A 59 2.35 -5.08 21.37
N THR A 60 3.13 -6.15 21.35
CA THR A 60 4.36 -6.22 20.58
C THR A 60 4.11 -6.77 19.17
N LEU A 61 5.03 -6.50 18.24
CA LEU A 61 5.01 -7.13 16.93
C LEU A 61 5.08 -8.66 17.02
N ASP A 62 5.83 -9.20 17.98
CA ASP A 62 5.92 -10.65 18.19
C ASP A 62 4.59 -11.27 18.62
N GLU A 63 3.84 -10.59 19.50
CA GLU A 63 2.49 -11.01 19.89
C GLU A 63 1.51 -10.98 18.71
N ILE A 64 1.61 -9.98 17.82
CA ILE A 64 0.84 -9.94 16.57
C ILE A 64 1.22 -11.12 15.66
N ARG A 65 2.50 -11.43 15.50
CA ARG A 65 2.96 -12.60 14.72
C ARG A 65 2.40 -13.89 15.30
N GLN A 66 2.50 -14.07 16.62
CA GLN A 66 1.97 -15.24 17.30
C GLN A 66 0.46 -15.37 17.12
N PHE A 67 -0.27 -14.26 17.21
CA PHE A 67 -1.71 -14.20 16.95
C PHE A 67 -2.06 -14.60 15.51
N VAL A 68 -1.35 -14.06 14.51
CA VAL A 68 -1.55 -14.43 13.10
C VAL A 68 -1.27 -15.92 12.87
N ASN A 69 -0.18 -16.44 13.43
CA ASN A 69 0.25 -17.82 13.19
C ASN A 69 -0.53 -18.88 14.00
N SER A 70 -0.97 -18.54 15.21
CA SER A 70 -1.53 -19.51 16.17
C SER A 70 -3.00 -19.26 16.49
N GLY A 71 -3.59 -18.16 16.02
CA GLY A 71 -4.98 -17.79 16.28
C GLY A 71 -5.20 -16.98 17.54
N ALA A 72 -6.47 -16.64 17.80
CA ALA A 72 -6.91 -15.77 18.89
C ALA A 72 -6.43 -16.19 20.29
N GLY A 73 -6.16 -17.48 20.51
CA GLY A 73 -5.64 -17.98 21.78
C GLY A 73 -4.24 -17.49 22.12
N ALA A 74 -3.45 -17.06 21.13
CA ALA A 74 -2.09 -16.57 21.32
C ALA A 74 -2.00 -15.06 21.63
N LEU A 75 -3.12 -14.33 21.54
CA LEU A 75 -3.14 -12.93 21.97
C LEU A 75 -2.90 -12.82 23.48
N PRO A 76 -2.18 -11.80 23.97
CA PRO A 76 -2.12 -11.48 25.39
C PRO A 76 -3.50 -11.24 25.99
N GLN A 77 -3.67 -11.52 27.29
CA GLN A 77 -4.96 -11.36 27.97
C GLN A 77 -5.55 -9.96 27.79
N GLN A 78 -4.72 -8.92 27.97
CA GLN A 78 -5.14 -7.52 27.80
C GLN A 78 -5.67 -7.21 26.39
N ALA A 79 -5.05 -7.81 25.35
CA ALA A 79 -5.46 -7.59 23.97
C ALA A 79 -6.77 -8.31 23.66
N ARG A 80 -6.96 -9.54 24.19
CA ARG A 80 -8.23 -10.25 24.06
C ARG A 80 -9.36 -9.50 24.74
N GLU A 81 -9.17 -9.08 25.99
CA GLU A 81 -10.15 -8.29 26.74
C GLU A 81 -10.48 -6.99 26.00
N PHE A 82 -9.47 -6.32 25.44
CA PHE A 82 -9.66 -5.14 24.62
C PHE A 82 -10.53 -5.41 23.37
N LEU A 83 -10.27 -6.48 22.62
CA LEU A 83 -11.09 -6.83 21.45
C LEU A 83 -12.52 -7.20 21.87
N ASP A 84 -12.69 -7.97 22.94
CA ASP A 84 -13.99 -8.39 23.46
C ASP A 84 -14.85 -7.19 23.91
N LEU A 85 -14.26 -6.26 24.67
CA LEU A 85 -14.92 -5.04 25.13
C LEU A 85 -15.38 -4.16 23.95
N ASN A 86 -14.59 -4.13 22.88
CA ASN A 86 -14.90 -3.38 21.66
C ASN A 86 -15.70 -4.19 20.63
N ARG A 87 -16.18 -5.39 21.00
CA ARG A 87 -16.98 -6.29 20.16
C ARG A 87 -16.33 -6.60 18.81
N GLN A 88 -15.01 -6.70 18.81
CA GLN A 88 -14.24 -7.04 17.62
C GLN A 88 -14.07 -8.55 17.52
N ASP A 89 -14.30 -9.12 16.33
CA ASP A 89 -14.05 -10.55 16.11
C ASP A 89 -12.56 -10.77 15.85
N PRO A 90 -11.83 -11.46 16.76
CA PRO A 90 -10.40 -11.69 16.59
C PRO A 90 -10.09 -12.52 15.34
N THR A 91 -11.00 -13.39 14.90
CA THR A 91 -10.80 -14.20 13.68
C THR A 91 -10.77 -13.34 12.42
N LEU A 92 -11.62 -12.30 12.38
CA LEU A 92 -11.66 -11.37 11.24
C LEU A 92 -10.44 -10.46 11.23
N ILE A 93 -10.03 -9.96 12.39
CA ILE A 93 -8.79 -9.16 12.53
C ILE A 93 -7.58 -10.00 12.13
N GLN A 94 -7.47 -11.22 12.64
CA GLN A 94 -6.39 -12.14 12.29
C GLN A 94 -6.29 -12.31 10.77
N ARG A 95 -7.43 -12.56 10.12
CA ARG A 95 -7.50 -12.73 8.67
C ARG A 95 -7.08 -11.46 7.93
N ALA A 96 -7.57 -10.30 8.33
CA ALA A 96 -7.22 -9.03 7.70
C ALA A 96 -5.73 -8.67 7.85
N LEU A 97 -5.10 -9.10 8.94
CA LEU A 97 -3.65 -8.94 9.14
C LEU A 97 -2.82 -9.91 8.29
N ALA A 98 -3.28 -11.16 8.19
CA ALA A 98 -2.50 -12.27 7.63
C ALA A 98 -2.67 -12.47 6.12
N THR A 99 -3.83 -12.10 5.57
CA THR A 99 -4.17 -12.49 4.20
C THR A 99 -3.42 -11.58 3.22
N PRO A 100 -2.62 -12.14 2.30
CA PRO A 100 -1.96 -11.36 1.27
C PRO A 100 -2.96 -10.88 0.22
N ILE A 101 -2.75 -9.67 -0.27
CA ILE A 101 -3.45 -9.10 -1.42
C ILE A 101 -2.55 -9.24 -2.63
N GLN A 102 -3.05 -9.88 -3.69
CA GLN A 102 -2.25 -10.10 -4.90
C GLN A 102 -2.22 -8.85 -5.77
N LEU A 103 -1.01 -8.33 -6.00
CA LEU A 103 -0.82 -7.20 -6.91
C LEU A 103 -0.84 -7.70 -8.37
N PRO A 104 -1.53 -7.01 -9.30
CA PRO A 104 -1.60 -7.42 -10.69
C PRO A 104 -0.21 -7.41 -11.36
N GLY A 105 0.09 -8.44 -12.15
CA GLY A 105 1.38 -8.60 -12.83
C GLY A 105 1.70 -7.53 -13.88
N THR A 106 0.71 -6.75 -14.33
CA THR A 106 0.94 -5.59 -15.23
C THR A 106 1.72 -4.45 -14.57
N LEU A 107 1.96 -4.52 -13.26
CA LEU A 107 2.83 -3.62 -12.49
C LEU A 107 4.32 -3.96 -12.60
N GLU A 108 4.71 -4.80 -13.57
CA GLU A 108 6.09 -5.27 -13.83
C GLU A 108 7.11 -4.14 -14.05
N THR A 109 6.68 -2.94 -14.43
CA THR A 109 7.58 -1.79 -14.51
C THR A 109 7.81 -1.22 -13.11
N LEU A 110 8.88 -1.67 -12.47
CA LEU A 110 9.60 -1.06 -11.35
C LEU A 110 8.75 -0.77 -10.09
N GLU A 111 9.10 -1.40 -8.96
CA GLU A 111 8.54 -1.16 -7.60
C GLU A 111 8.34 0.32 -7.24
N ALA A 112 9.16 1.22 -7.83
CA ALA A 112 9.02 2.67 -7.71
C ALA A 112 7.74 3.21 -8.39
N GLU A 113 7.39 2.73 -9.59
CA GLU A 113 6.23 3.18 -10.34
C GLU A 113 4.91 2.71 -9.72
N PHE A 114 4.88 1.53 -9.07
CA PHE A 114 3.66 1.08 -8.39
C PHE A 114 3.19 2.12 -7.37
N LEU A 115 4.08 2.56 -6.49
CA LEU A 115 3.76 3.52 -5.42
C LEU A 115 3.40 4.91 -5.95
N ASP A 116 3.80 5.23 -7.18
CA ASP A 116 3.47 6.48 -7.87
C ASP A 116 2.23 6.37 -8.77
N SER A 117 1.78 5.14 -9.08
CA SER A 117 0.54 4.88 -9.81
C SER A 117 -0.70 5.27 -9.01
N SER A 118 -1.83 5.48 -9.69
CA SER A 118 -3.12 5.71 -9.04
C SER A 118 -3.52 4.59 -8.08
N VAL A 119 -3.13 3.35 -8.41
CA VAL A 119 -3.40 2.16 -7.59
C VAL A 119 -2.57 2.17 -6.33
N GLY A 120 -1.24 2.31 -6.44
CA GLY A 120 -0.36 2.33 -5.27
C GLY A 120 -0.66 3.50 -4.36
N ARG A 121 -1.00 4.68 -4.91
CA ARG A 121 -1.48 5.82 -4.12
C ARG A 121 -2.77 5.51 -3.35
N PHE A 122 -3.72 4.82 -3.98
CA PHE A 122 -4.93 4.37 -3.29
C PHE A 122 -4.61 3.40 -2.15
N VAL A 123 -3.77 2.39 -2.40
CA VAL A 123 -3.34 1.42 -1.38
C VAL A 123 -2.62 2.14 -0.23
N LEU A 124 -1.69 3.06 -0.52
CA LEU A 124 -0.99 3.85 0.49
C LEU A 124 -1.96 4.69 1.33
N LEU A 125 -2.95 5.34 0.70
CA LEU A 125 -3.94 6.13 1.43
C LEU A 125 -4.83 5.27 2.35
N GLN A 126 -5.13 4.04 1.94
CA GLN A 126 -5.88 3.08 2.75
C GLN A 126 -5.03 2.61 3.94
N LEU A 127 -3.78 2.23 3.69
CA LEU A 127 -2.85 1.81 4.74
C LEU A 127 -2.52 2.94 5.72
N GLN A 128 -2.39 4.19 5.27
CA GLN A 128 -2.15 5.35 6.14
C GLN A 128 -3.29 5.59 7.13
N ARG A 129 -4.54 5.22 6.77
CA ARG A 129 -5.67 5.29 7.72
C ARG A 129 -5.62 4.22 8.79
N LEU A 130 -4.99 3.09 8.48
CA LEU A 130 -4.82 1.96 9.38
C LEU A 130 -3.57 2.09 10.24
N ILE A 131 -2.46 2.54 9.68
CA ILE A 131 -1.14 2.53 10.29
C ILE A 131 -0.66 3.98 10.43
N GLN A 132 -0.49 4.44 11.66
CA GLN A 132 -0.05 5.79 12.01
C GLN A 132 1.26 5.70 12.83
N GLY A 133 2.19 6.61 12.60
CA GLY A 133 3.52 6.72 13.21
C GLY A 133 3.95 8.18 13.41
N SER A 134 5.25 8.44 13.47
CA SER A 134 5.81 9.79 13.62
C SER A 134 6.12 10.49 12.29
N SER A 135 6.39 9.72 11.24
CA SER A 135 6.68 10.19 9.86
C SER A 135 5.81 9.47 8.81
N ASP A 136 4.53 9.31 9.15
CA ASP A 136 3.47 8.49 8.51
C ASP A 136 3.67 8.12 7.05
N LEU A 137 3.73 9.08 6.14
CA LEU A 137 3.66 8.74 4.71
C LEU A 137 5.00 8.25 4.14
N ALA A 138 6.12 8.83 4.57
CA ALA A 138 7.44 8.46 4.04
C ALA A 138 7.89 7.10 4.56
N ASP A 139 7.63 6.84 5.84
CA ASP A 139 7.94 5.57 6.49
C ASP A 139 7.03 4.46 5.95
N LEU A 140 5.72 4.71 5.84
CA LEU A 140 4.78 3.77 5.24
C LEU A 140 5.16 3.46 3.79
N ARG A 141 5.52 4.47 2.99
CA ARG A 141 5.96 4.24 1.61
C ARG A 141 7.20 3.36 1.54
N THR A 142 8.13 3.51 2.50
CA THR A 142 9.32 2.66 2.60
C THR A 142 8.94 1.24 3.02
N ALA A 143 8.08 1.07 4.02
CA ALA A 143 7.59 -0.21 4.49
C ALA A 143 6.86 -0.98 3.38
N VAL A 144 5.95 -0.32 2.67
CA VAL A 144 5.21 -0.89 1.54
C VAL A 144 6.15 -1.26 0.40
N ARG A 145 7.14 -0.43 0.06
CA ARG A 145 8.13 -0.77 -0.98
C ARG A 145 8.85 -2.07 -0.66
N THR A 146 9.24 -2.26 0.59
CA THR A 146 9.92 -3.49 1.03
C THR A 146 8.96 -4.69 1.03
N SER A 147 7.68 -4.47 1.36
CA SER A 147 6.67 -5.52 1.51
C SER A 147 6.05 -6.00 0.19
N ILE A 148 6.35 -5.38 -0.96
CA ILE A 148 5.77 -5.77 -2.27
C ILE A 148 6.74 -6.55 -3.16
N GLN A 149 7.90 -6.93 -2.64
CA GLN A 149 8.96 -7.58 -3.42
C GLN A 149 8.51 -8.91 -4.05
N ASP A 150 7.59 -9.62 -3.40
CA ASP A 150 7.04 -10.89 -3.87
C ASP A 150 5.72 -10.74 -4.66
N ARG A 151 5.32 -9.49 -4.97
CA ARG A 151 4.04 -9.09 -5.60
C ARG A 151 2.80 -9.39 -4.78
N GLN A 152 2.97 -9.57 -3.48
CA GLN A 152 1.89 -9.68 -2.52
C GLN A 152 2.06 -8.57 -1.50
N ILE A 153 1.03 -8.30 -0.71
CA ILE A 153 1.16 -7.43 0.44
C ILE A 153 0.15 -7.79 1.50
N SER A 154 0.59 -7.88 2.74
CA SER A 154 -0.29 -8.03 3.91
C SER A 154 -0.07 -6.90 4.91
N VAL A 155 -1.04 -6.64 5.77
CA VAL A 155 -0.88 -5.62 6.83
C VAL A 155 0.22 -6.04 7.82
N LEU A 156 0.33 -7.35 8.13
CA LEU A 156 1.40 -7.86 8.97
C LEU A 156 2.78 -7.53 8.38
N GLU A 157 2.99 -7.81 7.10
CA GLU A 157 4.27 -7.59 6.44
C GLU A 157 4.67 -6.10 6.41
N VAL A 158 3.68 -5.21 6.20
CA VAL A 158 3.91 -3.76 6.28
C VAL A 158 4.34 -3.34 7.69
N LEU A 159 3.77 -3.94 8.73
CA LEU A 159 4.18 -3.69 10.12
C LEU A 159 5.59 -4.25 10.39
N GLU A 160 5.94 -5.40 9.83
CA GLU A 160 7.27 -6.01 9.99
C GLU A 160 8.38 -5.18 9.35
N ASN A 161 8.07 -4.51 8.23
CA ASN A 161 9.00 -3.71 7.46
C ASN A 161 8.95 -2.21 7.80
N TYR A 162 8.17 -1.80 8.81
CA TYR A 162 8.02 -0.39 9.15
C TYR A 162 9.25 0.14 9.89
N PRO A 163 9.87 1.26 9.46
CA PRO A 163 11.19 1.68 9.93
C PRO A 163 11.24 2.34 11.32
N ILE A 164 10.15 2.30 12.09
CA ILE A 164 10.06 2.93 13.42
C ILE A 164 9.59 1.91 14.47
N SER A 165 9.99 2.11 15.72
CA SER A 165 9.73 1.16 16.81
C SER A 165 8.29 1.20 17.34
N ASP A 166 7.60 2.35 17.23
CA ASP A 166 6.28 2.57 17.81
C ASP A 166 5.28 2.97 16.72
N VAL A 167 4.23 2.17 16.55
CA VAL A 167 3.19 2.38 15.54
C VAL A 167 1.82 2.25 16.18
N THR A 168 0.87 3.04 15.73
CA THR A 168 -0.56 2.87 16.04
C THR A 168 -1.26 2.14 14.90
N LEU A 169 -1.91 1.04 15.22
CA LEU A 169 -2.78 0.30 14.31
C LEU A 169 -4.25 0.59 14.65
N ASN A 170 -4.94 1.32 13.78
CA ASN A 170 -6.37 1.57 13.87
C ASN A 170 -7.17 0.34 13.40
N ILE A 171 -7.75 -0.38 14.36
CA ILE A 171 -8.51 -1.60 14.08
C ILE A 171 -9.99 -1.34 13.73
N THR A 172 -10.50 -0.12 13.95
CA THR A 172 -11.92 0.25 13.72
C THR A 172 -12.41 -0.06 12.31
N GLY A 173 -11.55 0.18 11.32
CA GLY A 173 -11.86 -0.02 9.91
C GLY A 173 -11.05 -1.13 9.26
N LEU A 174 -10.21 -1.85 10.01
CA LEU A 174 -9.21 -2.75 9.44
C LEU A 174 -9.80 -3.77 8.47
N VAL A 175 -10.85 -4.48 8.90
CA VAL A 175 -11.50 -5.51 8.08
C VAL A 175 -12.14 -4.90 6.82
N THR A 176 -12.83 -3.77 6.96
CA THR A 176 -13.47 -3.07 5.84
C THR A 176 -12.43 -2.55 4.86
N THR A 177 -11.40 -1.86 5.34
CA THR A 177 -10.30 -1.35 4.52
C THR A 177 -9.57 -2.46 3.79
N TYR A 178 -9.28 -3.59 4.46
CA TYR A 178 -8.72 -4.77 3.81
C TYR A 178 -9.62 -5.25 2.67
N ASN A 179 -10.91 -5.43 2.92
CA ASN A 179 -11.86 -5.91 1.92
C ASN A 179 -11.98 -4.96 0.73
N ASP A 180 -12.01 -3.64 0.98
CA ASP A 180 -12.08 -2.62 -0.07
C ASP A 180 -10.83 -2.66 -0.96
N VAL A 181 -9.64 -2.78 -0.35
CA VAL A 181 -8.38 -2.87 -1.08
C VAL A 181 -8.30 -4.16 -1.89
N SER A 182 -8.55 -5.33 -1.27
CA SER A 182 -8.55 -6.62 -1.97
C SER A 182 -9.55 -6.63 -3.12
N ALA A 183 -10.80 -6.19 -2.90
CA ALA A 183 -11.81 -6.14 -3.95
C ALA A 183 -11.39 -5.21 -5.09
N PHE A 184 -10.82 -4.05 -4.79
CA PHE A 184 -10.35 -3.12 -5.81
C PHE A 184 -9.21 -3.70 -6.63
N VAL A 185 -8.17 -4.20 -5.97
CA VAL A 185 -6.94 -4.65 -6.62
C VAL A 185 -7.17 -5.94 -7.41
N GLU A 186 -7.89 -6.90 -6.85
CA GLU A 186 -8.00 -8.25 -7.41
C GLU A 186 -9.17 -8.39 -8.40
N ARG A 187 -10.20 -7.54 -8.29
CA ARG A 187 -11.42 -7.67 -9.11
C ARG A 187 -11.68 -6.46 -10.00
N ILE A 188 -11.55 -5.26 -9.46
CA ILE A 188 -11.91 -4.03 -10.20
C ILE A 188 -10.82 -3.68 -11.22
N LEU A 189 -9.54 -3.68 -10.82
CA LEU A 189 -8.45 -3.33 -11.73
C LEU A 189 -8.36 -4.22 -12.98
N PRO A 190 -8.41 -5.56 -12.88
CA PRO A 190 -8.35 -6.41 -14.06
C PRO A 190 -9.53 -6.17 -15.01
N ALA A 191 -10.73 -5.92 -14.46
CA ALA A 191 -11.91 -5.60 -15.26
C ALA A 191 -11.78 -4.25 -15.97
N LEU A 192 -11.16 -3.26 -15.32
CA LEU A 192 -10.90 -1.94 -15.93
C LEU A 192 -9.88 -2.02 -17.05
N GLU A 193 -8.84 -2.84 -16.95
CA GLU A 193 -7.84 -2.99 -18.03
C GLU A 193 -8.47 -3.62 -19.28
N VAL A 194 -9.38 -4.58 -19.12
CA VAL A 194 -10.17 -5.13 -20.23
C VAL A 194 -11.01 -4.04 -20.89
N ALA A 195 -11.73 -3.23 -20.10
CA ALA A 195 -12.56 -2.15 -20.64
C ALA A 195 -11.74 -1.08 -21.37
N LYS A 196 -10.53 -0.75 -20.89
CA LYS A 196 -9.62 0.19 -21.52
C LYS A 196 -9.20 -0.24 -22.93
N ASP A 197 -8.93 -1.54 -23.17
CA ASP A 197 -8.62 -2.05 -24.52
C ASP A 197 -9.79 -1.80 -25.49
N TYR A 198 -11.04 -2.02 -25.05
CA TYR A 198 -12.22 -1.73 -25.86
C TYR A 198 -12.40 -0.23 -26.14
N LEU A 199 -12.23 0.61 -25.13
CA LEU A 199 -12.37 2.06 -25.29
C LEU A 199 -11.31 2.64 -26.21
N GLN A 200 -10.08 2.14 -26.16
CA GLN A 200 -9.02 2.57 -27.08
C GLN A 200 -9.38 2.26 -28.54
N ARG A 201 -9.99 1.11 -28.83
CA ARG A 201 -10.45 0.78 -30.20
C ARG A 201 -11.57 1.69 -30.68
N ILE A 202 -12.53 2.02 -29.82
CA ILE A 202 -13.70 2.84 -30.20
C ILE A 202 -13.31 4.32 -30.38
N VAL A 203 -12.43 4.84 -29.52
CA VAL A 203 -12.06 6.26 -29.52
C VAL A 203 -11.02 6.57 -30.61
N CYS A 204 -10.14 5.63 -30.96
CA CYS A 204 -9.04 5.90 -31.90
C CYS A 204 -9.41 5.80 -33.39
N ASP A 205 -10.61 5.33 -33.77
CA ASP A 205 -11.06 5.29 -35.17
C ASP A 205 -11.71 6.61 -35.67
N CYS A 206 -11.56 7.71 -34.93
CA CYS A 206 -12.23 8.98 -35.23
C CYS A 206 -11.65 9.80 -36.40
N GLU A 207 -10.58 9.36 -37.09
CA GLU A 207 -9.89 10.20 -38.10
C GLU A 207 -9.93 9.71 -39.56
N ALA A 208 -10.82 8.78 -39.93
CA ALA A 208 -10.93 8.31 -41.32
C ALA A 208 -11.98 9.02 -42.20
N SER A 209 -12.68 10.06 -41.71
CA SER A 209 -13.80 10.68 -42.45
C SER A 209 -13.57 12.11 -42.96
N THR A 210 -12.39 12.71 -42.80
CA THR A 210 -12.16 14.14 -43.15
C THR A 210 -11.61 14.37 -44.56
N THR A 211 -11.42 13.34 -45.40
CA THR A 211 -10.87 13.52 -46.77
C THR A 211 -11.94 13.70 -47.87
N ALA A 212 -13.24 13.75 -47.54
CA ALA A 212 -14.30 13.84 -48.55
C ALA A 212 -15.11 15.14 -48.57
N SER A 213 -14.56 16.26 -48.09
CA SER A 213 -15.20 17.59 -48.26
C SER A 213 -14.17 18.69 -48.50
N THR A 214 -13.29 18.48 -49.49
CA THR A 214 -12.71 19.59 -50.25
C THR A 214 -13.66 19.90 -51.41
N SER A 215 -14.60 20.83 -51.20
CA SER A 215 -15.16 21.66 -52.26
C SER A 215 -15.84 22.89 -51.67
N ALA A 216 -15.16 24.03 -51.87
CA ALA A 216 -15.72 25.36 -52.10
C ALA A 216 -16.64 25.97 -51.05
N SER A 217 -16.13 27.00 -50.35
CA SER A 217 -16.72 28.36 -50.43
C SER A 217 -15.77 29.40 -49.83
N THR A 218 -15.26 30.25 -50.73
CA THR A 218 -14.55 31.49 -50.51
C THR A 218 -15.56 32.63 -50.35
N SER A 219 -15.47 33.46 -49.30
CA SER A 219 -15.86 34.89 -49.26
C SER A 219 -15.54 35.45 -47.86
N THR A 220 -14.50 36.26 -47.64
CA THR A 220 -14.32 37.69 -47.94
C THR A 220 -15.07 38.65 -46.98
N ALA A 221 -14.25 39.38 -46.21
CA ALA A 221 -14.34 40.78 -45.76
C ALA A 221 -15.07 41.21 -44.45
N ALA A 222 -14.21 41.73 -43.54
CA ALA A 222 -14.16 43.12 -43.03
C ALA A 222 -14.87 43.55 -41.72
N SER A 223 -13.99 43.94 -40.77
CA SER A 223 -13.97 45.17 -39.95
C SER A 223 -15.05 45.43 -38.88
N THR A 224 -14.64 45.60 -37.61
CA THR A 224 -14.40 46.92 -36.94
C THR A 224 -14.37 46.78 -35.41
N SER A 225 -13.45 47.55 -34.81
CA SER A 225 -13.12 47.80 -33.39
C SER A 225 -14.27 48.18 -32.44
N VAL A 226 -14.12 47.90 -31.13
CA VAL A 226 -14.29 48.85 -29.99
C VAL A 226 -13.90 48.17 -28.65
N SER A 227 -13.32 48.97 -27.74
CA SER A 227 -12.56 48.58 -26.54
C SER A 227 -13.36 48.55 -25.22
N THR A 228 -13.00 47.61 -24.32
CA THR A 228 -12.83 47.67 -22.83
C THR A 228 -14.01 48.02 -21.90
N PRO A 229 -13.89 47.80 -20.56
CA PRO A 229 -13.51 46.61 -19.79
C PRO A 229 -14.57 46.28 -18.70
N ASP A 230 -14.31 45.26 -17.85
CA ASP A 230 -14.72 45.13 -16.43
C ASP A 230 -15.53 43.87 -16.03
N SER A 231 -15.01 43.25 -14.96
CA SER A 231 -15.56 42.23 -14.04
C SER A 231 -15.57 40.72 -14.37
N PRO A 232 -15.13 39.86 -13.41
CA PRO A 232 -15.01 38.41 -13.60
C PRO A 232 -16.30 37.68 -13.17
N GLN A 233 -16.89 36.92 -14.09
CA GLN A 233 -17.76 35.80 -13.75
C GLN A 233 -17.19 34.52 -14.33
N THR A 234 -16.76 33.63 -13.42
CA THR A 234 -16.33 32.27 -13.71
C THR A 234 -17.54 31.46 -14.20
N GLN A 235 -17.74 31.41 -15.51
CA GLN A 235 -18.69 30.49 -16.13
C GLN A 235 -18.02 29.14 -16.35
N LEU A 236 -18.60 28.10 -15.74
CA LEU A 236 -18.41 26.71 -16.11
C LEU A 236 -18.84 26.53 -17.57
N THR A 237 -17.90 26.31 -18.47
CA THR A 237 -18.17 25.76 -19.79
C THR A 237 -18.00 24.25 -19.74
N SER A 238 -19.08 23.57 -19.38
CA SER A 238 -19.28 22.15 -19.71
C SER A 238 -19.42 22.02 -21.22
N ASN A 239 -18.29 21.80 -21.90
CA ASN A 239 -18.26 21.46 -23.32
C ASN A 239 -17.80 19.99 -23.45
N THR A 240 -18.76 19.08 -23.38
CA THR A 240 -18.59 17.70 -23.80
C THR A 240 -19.87 17.27 -24.50
N ALA A 241 -20.05 17.76 -25.72
CA ALA A 241 -21.00 17.16 -26.65
C ALA A 241 -20.35 15.91 -27.22
N VAL A 242 -20.56 14.77 -26.56
CA VAL A 242 -20.36 13.44 -27.15
C VAL A 242 -21.45 13.26 -28.18
N ASN A 243 -21.15 13.54 -29.45
CA ASN A 243 -22.04 13.20 -30.56
C ASN A 243 -21.59 11.86 -31.14
N CYS A 244 -22.10 10.77 -30.58
CA CYS A 244 -22.00 9.42 -31.12
C CYS A 244 -23.31 8.69 -30.84
N LEU A 245 -24.32 8.92 -31.68
CA LEU A 245 -25.38 7.94 -31.93
C LEU A 245 -26.15 8.34 -33.20
N ASP A 246 -25.90 7.65 -34.31
CA ASP A 246 -27.02 7.26 -35.17
C ASP A 246 -26.85 5.79 -35.56
N GLN A 247 -27.64 4.97 -34.89
CA GLN A 247 -27.90 3.59 -35.27
C GLN A 247 -29.04 3.58 -36.27
N ARG A 248 -28.84 2.95 -37.44
CA ARG A 248 -29.83 2.23 -38.28
C ARG A 248 -29.11 1.87 -39.60
N THR A 249 -29.21 0.70 -40.21
CA THR A 249 -30.29 -0.29 -40.23
C THR A 249 -29.75 -1.60 -40.79
N ALA A 250 -30.32 -2.71 -40.33
CA ALA A 250 -30.19 -4.03 -40.91
C ALA A 250 -30.52 -4.07 -42.41
N THR A 251 -29.81 -4.87 -43.21
CA THR A 251 -30.46 -5.68 -44.26
C THR A 251 -29.64 -6.93 -44.62
N GLN A 252 -30.19 -8.02 -44.12
CA GLN A 252 -30.24 -9.41 -44.58
C GLN A 252 -30.16 -9.65 -46.11
N THR A 253 -29.16 -10.46 -46.52
CA THR A 253 -29.12 -11.55 -47.56
C THR A 253 -29.68 -11.30 -48.99
N PRO A 254 -29.54 -12.21 -50.00
CA PRO A 254 -29.19 -13.66 -50.01
C PRO A 254 -27.72 -14.02 -50.28
#